data_AF-A0AA96CWV1-F1
#
_entry.id   AF-A0AA96CWV1-F1
#
_cell.length_a   1.000
_cell.length_b   1.000
_cell.length_c   1.000
_cell.angle_alpha   90.00
_cell.angle_beta   90.00
_cell.angle_gamma   90.00
#
_symmetry.space_group_name_H-M   'P 1'
#
loop_
_entity.id
_entity.type
_entity.pdbx_description
1 polymer ?
#
loop_
_entity_poly.entity_id
_entity_poly.type
_entity_poly.pdbx_seq_one_letter_code
_entity_poly.pdbx_strand_id
1 'polypeptide(L)'
;MNINTNIQSFSSQSGIKVTQNGNTNQSIDKSKNSEAVNINIDSKTLDTLNLLSSLKEETILKARLNGYVNTEAKLARNRLEEVYSKATKENKQFANPEQHISDKYYSQASPYYIEGLSRMEREIAYNHEMDYLKNNKLTKINYIDPNLKDLTSIHGYIEELEEKKFNREAVNTQFQQLLDKYSISIPKDTNLTFTIDPYDYKVSVSGIDDKNLSSLVEDVLNTASNSKELFSHIYNSTLDNNSQVSKEKSDKKTLFHEIKNRTGYDLRELENIDGKFLTQDGTDILELYKIGVINSKNIPEEYKGMVFELYSGKLIELAKKGFENIEDLNLSIDYKNGSFYDLGQSENFGTGKTKWIDELKASKSKTFGEAFKEYRKDIVYGENSQDIIKDALNLKEFSFKGIKSEADSLFEKYGSKDMELIKLLLMQKYLMGKEDSEANKEFYKLLKEWKESKNQE
;
A
#
# COMPACT_ATOMS: atom_id res chain seq x y z
N MET A 1 16.02 45.73 14.75
CA MET A 1 16.17 45.65 16.21
C MET A 1 17.65 45.85 16.50
N ASN A 2 18.07 46.97 17.09
CA ASN A 2 19.46 47.18 17.51
C ASN A 2 19.52 46.86 19.01
N ILE A 3 20.05 45.70 19.36
CA ILE A 3 20.27 45.31 20.75
C ILE A 3 21.71 45.71 21.09
N ASN A 4 21.84 46.70 21.96
CA ASN A 4 23.12 47.17 22.48
C ASN A 4 23.43 46.41 23.78
N THR A 5 24.51 45.64 23.81
CA THR A 5 24.77 44.56 24.78
C THR A 5 25.48 45.01 26.07
N ASN A 6 25.13 46.16 26.66
CA ASN A 6 25.86 46.63 27.86
C ASN A 6 25.01 47.38 28.91
N ILE A 7 23.83 46.87 29.28
CA ILE A 7 23.12 47.35 30.48
C ILE A 7 22.56 46.19 31.30
N GLN A 8 23.09 46.03 32.52
CA GLN A 8 22.45 45.31 33.62
C GLN A 8 21.20 46.08 34.07
N SER A 9 20.09 45.35 34.25
CA SER A 9 18.74 45.80 34.60
C SER A 9 17.82 46.22 33.45
N PHE A 10 16.71 45.50 33.33
CA PHE A 10 15.56 45.83 32.48
C PHE A 10 14.44 46.41 33.36
N SER A 11 13.93 47.59 33.01
CA SER A 11 12.64 48.10 33.48
C SER A 11 11.68 48.18 32.29
N SER A 12 10.76 47.23 32.15
CA SER A 12 9.79 47.23 31.06
C SER A 12 8.55 48.05 31.42
N GLN A 13 8.34 49.17 30.75
CA GLN A 13 7.09 49.95 30.76
C GLN A 13 6.03 49.40 29.78
N SER A 14 6.32 48.27 29.14
CA SER A 14 5.40 47.48 28.32
C SER A 14 5.49 46.05 28.83
N GLY A 15 4.48 45.61 29.59
CA GLY A 15 4.52 44.37 30.37
C GLY A 15 4.79 43.13 29.52
N ILE A 16 5.86 42.41 29.85
CA ILE A 16 6.02 41.00 29.49
C ILE A 16 5.07 40.23 30.41
N LYS A 17 4.07 39.57 29.83
CA LYS A 17 3.16 38.70 30.59
C LYS A 17 3.89 37.37 30.84
N VAL A 18 4.60 37.27 31.95
CA VAL A 18 5.14 36.00 32.45
C VAL A 18 4.05 35.31 33.25
N THR A 19 3.47 34.25 32.71
CA THR A 19 2.50 33.42 33.45
C THR A 19 3.28 32.45 34.34
N GLN A 20 3.35 32.71 35.65
CA GLN A 20 3.83 31.71 36.61
C GLN A 20 2.78 30.62 36.74
N ASN A 21 3.11 29.39 36.30
CA ASN A 21 2.32 28.21 36.63
C ASN A 21 2.72 27.71 38.03
N GLY A 22 2.25 28.42 39.06
CA GLY A 22 2.40 28.06 40.46
C GLY A 22 1.15 27.34 40.96
N ASN A 23 1.22 26.02 41.06
CA ASN A 23 0.20 25.20 41.70
C ASN A 23 0.32 25.38 43.22
N THR A 24 -0.47 26.25 43.87
CA THR A 24 -0.85 26.14 45.30
C THR A 24 -1.87 27.21 45.70
N ASN A 25 -2.90 26.78 46.45
CA ASN A 25 -3.81 27.61 47.24
C ASN A 25 -3.08 28.40 48.34
N GLN A 26 -2.38 29.48 48.00
CA GLN A 26 -1.91 30.46 48.96
C GLN A 26 -2.28 31.87 48.51
N SER A 27 -2.81 32.65 49.46
CA SER A 27 -3.18 34.05 49.26
C SER A 27 -2.01 34.84 48.70
N ILE A 28 -2.18 35.35 47.47
CA ILE A 28 -1.19 36.20 46.82
C ILE A 28 -1.14 37.53 47.59
N ASP A 29 -0.09 37.68 48.40
CA ASP A 29 0.23 38.92 49.08
C ASP A 29 0.80 39.91 48.04
N LYS A 30 -0.02 40.91 47.67
CA LYS A 30 0.29 41.91 46.63
C LYS A 30 1.52 42.79 46.96
N SER A 31 2.10 42.65 48.16
CA SER A 31 3.22 43.45 48.65
C SER A 31 4.62 42.92 48.26
N LYS A 32 4.74 41.73 47.66
CA LYS A 32 6.04 41.11 47.28
C LYS A 32 6.46 41.25 45.82
N ASN A 33 5.84 42.14 45.05
CA ASN A 33 6.10 42.32 43.61
C ASN A 33 7.40 43.08 43.27
N SER A 34 8.35 43.22 44.21
CA SER A 34 9.61 43.96 44.02
C SER A 34 10.85 43.08 43.94
N GLU A 35 10.73 41.76 44.06
CA GLU A 35 11.86 40.84 43.88
C GLU A 35 12.09 40.59 42.38
N ALA A 36 13.20 41.12 41.86
CA ALA A 36 13.64 40.80 40.52
C ALA A 36 13.88 39.29 40.40
N VAL A 37 13.04 38.60 39.65
CA VAL A 37 13.25 37.19 39.30
C VAL A 37 14.37 37.13 38.27
N ASN A 38 15.59 36.80 38.72
CA ASN A 38 16.70 36.54 37.81
C ASN A 38 16.48 35.18 37.13
N ILE A 39 16.03 35.21 35.88
CA ILE A 39 15.96 34.03 35.04
C ILE A 39 17.31 33.89 34.33
N ASN A 40 18.12 32.92 34.75
CA ASN A 40 19.38 32.60 34.09
C ASN A 40 19.08 31.74 32.84
N ILE A 41 18.85 32.39 31.70
CA ILE A 41 18.71 31.73 30.40
C ILE A 41 20.07 31.79 29.71
N ASP A 42 20.64 30.64 29.36
CA ASP A 42 21.87 30.62 28.58
C ASP A 42 21.63 31.20 27.18
N SER A 43 22.70 31.74 26.56
CA SER A 43 22.57 32.45 25.28
C SER A 43 22.02 31.57 24.16
N LYS A 44 22.28 30.26 24.15
CA LYS A 44 21.81 29.36 23.11
C LYS A 44 20.30 29.13 23.22
N THR A 45 19.81 28.91 24.44
CA THR A 45 18.37 28.80 24.71
C THR A 45 17.64 30.08 24.28
N LEU A 46 18.21 31.25 24.57
CA LEU A 46 17.65 32.53 24.14
C LEU A 46 17.62 32.67 22.61
N ASP A 47 18.70 32.27 21.92
CA ASP A 47 18.77 32.29 20.46
C ASP A 47 17.70 31.39 19.83
N THR A 48 17.51 30.16 20.34
CA THR A 48 16.45 29.26 19.86
C THR A 48 15.05 29.83 20.08
N LEU A 49 14.77 30.43 21.24
CA LEU A 49 13.49 31.08 21.51
C LEU A 49 13.24 32.29 20.59
N ASN A 50 14.29 33.05 20.27
CA ASN A 50 14.22 34.12 19.29
C ASN A 50 13.94 33.58 17.88
N LEU A 51 14.52 32.43 17.50
CA LEU A 51 14.22 31.78 16.21
C LEU A 51 12.77 31.24 16.18
N LEU A 52 12.31 30.60 17.24
CA LEU A 52 10.92 30.11 17.38
C LEU A 52 9.89 31.23 17.20
N SER A 53 10.16 32.41 17.76
CA SER A 53 9.26 33.56 17.68
C SER A 53 9.36 34.37 16.38
N SER A 54 10.45 34.23 15.62
CA SER A 54 10.71 35.04 14.42
C SER A 54 10.53 34.27 13.11
N LEU A 55 10.81 32.96 13.10
CA LEU A 55 10.68 32.13 11.92
C LEU A 55 9.22 31.73 11.70
N LYS A 56 8.84 31.64 10.43
CA LYS A 56 7.54 31.07 10.05
C LYS A 56 7.53 29.57 10.40
N GLU A 57 6.46 29.16 11.08
CA GLU A 57 6.16 27.76 11.32
C GLU A 57 5.94 27.00 10.01
N GLU A 58 6.63 25.89 9.84
CA GLU A 58 6.57 25.04 8.65
C GLU A 58 6.67 23.57 9.05
N THR A 59 5.85 22.73 8.40
CA THR A 59 5.95 21.28 8.54
C THR A 59 7.11 20.77 7.68
N ILE A 60 8.17 20.31 8.33
CA ILE A 60 9.38 19.74 7.70
C ILE A 60 9.28 18.22 7.64
N LEU A 61 8.80 17.59 8.71
CA LEU A 61 8.62 16.14 8.78
C LEU A 61 7.52 15.69 7.81
N LYS A 62 7.73 14.54 7.16
CA LYS A 62 6.77 13.87 6.30
C LYS A 62 6.72 12.40 6.66
N ALA A 63 5.60 11.96 7.20
CA ALA A 63 5.44 10.60 7.70
C ALA A 63 5.65 9.51 6.64
N ARG A 64 5.30 9.84 5.39
CA ARG A 64 5.24 8.94 4.24
C ARG A 64 5.43 9.71 2.93
N LEU A 65 5.45 8.98 1.81
CA LEU A 65 5.58 9.55 0.45
C LEU A 65 6.89 10.33 0.28
N ASN A 66 7.98 9.88 0.90
CA ASN A 66 9.29 10.52 0.81
C ASN A 66 10.03 10.21 -0.51
N GLY A 67 9.33 9.67 -1.52
CA GLY A 67 9.92 9.33 -2.82
C GLY A 67 10.61 7.98 -2.86
N TYR A 68 10.12 7.00 -2.08
CA TYR A 68 10.57 5.61 -2.19
C TYR A 68 10.35 5.09 -3.62
N VAL A 69 11.35 4.39 -4.15
CA VAL A 69 11.28 3.75 -5.47
C VAL A 69 11.75 2.31 -5.31
N ASN A 70 10.86 1.36 -5.57
CA ASN A 70 11.22 -0.05 -5.60
C ASN A 70 12.17 -0.33 -6.78
N THR A 71 13.33 -0.91 -6.49
CA THR A 71 14.41 -1.09 -7.47
C THR A 71 14.05 -2.16 -8.50
N GLU A 72 13.42 -3.25 -8.08
CA GLU A 72 12.97 -4.34 -8.94
C GLU A 72 11.87 -3.86 -9.92
N ALA A 73 10.91 -3.06 -9.45
CA ALA A 73 9.88 -2.45 -10.28
C ALA A 73 10.47 -1.48 -11.31
N LYS A 74 11.47 -0.70 -10.91
CA LYS A 74 12.20 0.20 -11.83
C LYS A 74 12.96 -0.59 -12.89
N LEU A 75 13.65 -1.67 -12.51
CA LEU A 75 14.37 -2.56 -13.42
C LEU A 75 13.42 -3.22 -14.43
N ALA A 76 12.29 -3.76 -13.96
CA ALA A 76 11.28 -4.38 -14.81
C ALA A 76 10.72 -3.37 -15.83
N ARG A 77 10.35 -2.16 -15.38
CA ARG A 77 9.88 -1.09 -16.27
C ARG A 77 10.93 -0.74 -17.33
N ASN A 78 12.17 -0.51 -16.93
CA ASN A 78 13.24 -0.16 -17.87
C ASN A 78 13.46 -1.25 -18.92
N ARG A 79 13.41 -2.54 -18.51
CA ARG A 79 13.55 -3.66 -19.45
C ARG A 79 12.41 -3.70 -20.47
N LEU A 80 11.17 -3.52 -20.04
CA LEU A 80 10.05 -3.51 -20.98
C LEU A 80 10.07 -2.29 -21.91
N GLU A 81 10.44 -1.11 -21.40
CA GLU A 81 10.61 0.10 -22.23
C GLU A 81 11.68 -0.12 -23.31
N GLU A 82 12.80 -0.76 -22.98
CA GLU A 82 13.84 -1.14 -23.96
C GLU A 82 13.29 -2.10 -25.04
N VAL A 83 12.64 -3.18 -24.62
CA VAL A 83 12.09 -4.22 -25.52
C VAL A 83 11.05 -3.62 -26.46
N TYR A 84 10.03 -2.95 -25.91
CA TYR A 84 8.90 -2.50 -26.70
C TYR A 84 9.17 -1.22 -27.49
N SER A 85 10.10 -0.37 -27.05
CA SER A 85 10.56 0.74 -27.88
C SER A 85 11.26 0.26 -29.15
N LYS A 86 12.06 -0.82 -29.06
CA LYS A 86 12.70 -1.45 -30.22
C LYS A 86 11.68 -2.13 -31.12
N ALA A 87 10.82 -2.99 -30.55
CA ALA A 87 9.77 -3.68 -31.30
C ALA A 87 8.86 -2.69 -32.06
N THR A 88 8.46 -1.60 -31.42
CA THR A 88 7.63 -0.56 -32.05
C THR A 88 8.29 0.11 -33.25
N LYS A 89 9.62 0.31 -33.21
CA LYS A 89 10.36 0.87 -34.37
C LYS A 89 10.36 -0.09 -35.56
N GLU A 90 10.47 -1.39 -35.29
CA GLU A 90 10.41 -2.46 -36.29
C GLU A 90 9.00 -2.58 -36.88
N ASN A 91 7.98 -2.64 -36.02
CA ASN A 91 6.58 -2.76 -36.44
C ASN A 91 6.14 -1.61 -37.36
N LYS A 92 6.61 -0.39 -37.09
CA LYS A 92 6.31 0.80 -37.91
C LYS A 92 6.90 0.76 -39.33
N GLN A 93 7.75 -0.21 -39.65
CA GLN A 93 8.24 -0.43 -41.02
C GLN A 93 7.25 -1.25 -41.88
N PHE A 94 6.26 -1.89 -41.26
CA PHE A 94 5.24 -2.68 -41.96
C PHE A 94 4.08 -1.79 -42.40
N ALA A 95 3.45 -2.13 -43.53
CA ALA A 95 2.31 -1.38 -44.06
C ALA A 95 1.11 -1.35 -43.10
N ASN A 96 0.95 -2.39 -42.27
CA ASN A 96 -0.04 -2.46 -41.20
C ASN A 96 0.64 -2.99 -39.92
N PRO A 97 1.17 -2.09 -39.06
CA PRO A 97 1.88 -2.46 -37.83
C PRO A 97 1.04 -3.29 -36.86
N GLU A 98 -0.24 -2.98 -36.71
CA GLU A 98 -1.16 -3.69 -35.83
C GLU A 98 -1.39 -5.13 -36.29
N GLN A 99 -1.60 -5.32 -37.60
CA GLN A 99 -1.71 -6.67 -38.16
C GLN A 99 -0.40 -7.44 -38.01
N HIS A 100 0.74 -6.79 -38.23
CA HIS A 100 2.05 -7.42 -38.04
C HIS A 100 2.24 -7.89 -36.58
N ILE A 101 1.85 -7.09 -35.59
CA ILE A 101 1.86 -7.50 -34.17
C ILE A 101 0.92 -8.68 -33.96
N SER A 102 -0.31 -8.63 -34.49
CA SER A 102 -1.25 -9.75 -34.39
C SER A 102 -0.66 -11.05 -34.98
N ASP A 103 0.01 -10.97 -36.12
CA ASP A 103 0.63 -12.11 -36.79
C ASP A 103 1.76 -12.72 -35.95
N LYS A 104 2.59 -11.89 -35.30
CA LYS A 104 3.66 -12.34 -34.39
C LYS A 104 3.12 -13.20 -33.25
N TYR A 105 1.96 -12.85 -32.71
CA TYR A 105 1.43 -13.52 -31.53
C TYR A 105 0.38 -14.58 -31.86
N TYR A 106 -0.44 -14.46 -32.91
CA TYR A 106 -1.60 -15.34 -33.12
C TYR A 106 -1.61 -16.11 -34.45
N SER A 107 -0.72 -15.81 -35.39
CA SER A 107 -0.71 -16.49 -36.71
C SER A 107 0.44 -17.48 -36.83
N GLN A 108 0.21 -18.76 -36.55
CA GLN A 108 1.24 -19.82 -36.65
C GLN A 108 1.83 -19.97 -38.06
N ALA A 109 1.10 -19.55 -39.10
CA ALA A 109 1.58 -19.57 -40.48
C ALA A 109 2.45 -18.34 -40.83
N SER A 110 2.52 -17.35 -39.95
CA SER A 110 3.33 -16.15 -40.16
C SER A 110 4.81 -16.46 -40.01
N PRO A 111 5.69 -15.96 -40.92
CA PRO A 111 7.14 -16.08 -40.72
C PRO A 111 7.64 -15.28 -39.50
N TYR A 112 6.79 -14.45 -38.90
CA TYR A 112 7.10 -13.66 -37.70
C TYR A 112 6.54 -14.26 -36.42
N TYR A 113 5.90 -15.43 -36.48
CA TYR A 113 5.28 -16.08 -35.33
C TYR A 113 6.29 -16.36 -34.22
N ILE A 114 5.96 -15.95 -32.99
CA ILE A 114 6.78 -16.19 -31.80
C ILE A 114 6.37 -17.51 -31.16
N GLU A 115 7.26 -18.50 -31.27
CA GLU A 115 7.14 -19.82 -30.65
C GLU A 115 7.53 -19.80 -29.16
N GLY A 116 7.13 -20.85 -28.42
CA GLY A 116 7.59 -21.08 -27.05
C GLY A 116 6.94 -20.21 -25.96
N LEU A 117 5.93 -19.40 -26.30
CA LEU A 117 5.11 -18.65 -25.34
C LEU A 117 3.83 -19.41 -24.98
N SER A 118 3.50 -19.44 -23.69
CA SER A 118 2.17 -19.81 -23.20
C SER A 118 1.09 -18.83 -23.69
N ARG A 119 -0.18 -19.22 -23.60
CA ARG A 119 -1.33 -18.38 -23.95
C ARG A 119 -1.32 -17.05 -23.19
N MET A 120 -1.05 -17.10 -21.89
CA MET A 120 -1.01 -15.91 -21.03
C MET A 120 0.15 -14.97 -21.42
N GLU A 121 1.33 -15.52 -21.66
CA GLU A 121 2.49 -14.73 -22.10
C GLU A 121 2.26 -14.04 -23.44
N ARG A 122 1.63 -14.77 -24.36
CA ARG A 122 1.28 -14.29 -25.70
C ARG A 122 0.30 -13.13 -25.64
N GLU A 123 -0.77 -13.26 -24.85
CA GLU A 123 -1.75 -12.20 -24.64
C GLU A 123 -1.11 -10.95 -24.02
N ILE A 124 -0.28 -11.13 -23.00
CA ILE A 124 0.38 -10.01 -22.30
C ILE A 124 1.37 -9.30 -23.22
N ALA A 125 2.23 -10.06 -23.89
CA ALA A 125 3.24 -9.48 -24.76
C ALA A 125 2.61 -8.75 -25.95
N TYR A 126 1.54 -9.32 -26.53
CA TYR A 126 0.71 -8.66 -27.53
C TYR A 126 0.14 -7.34 -27.00
N ASN A 127 -0.48 -7.35 -25.82
CA ASN A 127 -1.12 -6.17 -25.24
C ASN A 127 -0.11 -5.06 -24.92
N HIS A 128 1.06 -5.40 -24.38
CA HIS A 128 2.13 -4.41 -24.14
C HIS A 128 2.66 -3.82 -25.43
N GLU A 129 2.88 -4.64 -26.46
CA GLU A 129 3.37 -4.17 -27.75
C GLU A 129 2.36 -3.25 -28.46
N MET A 130 1.07 -3.60 -28.39
CA MET A 130 -0.02 -2.75 -28.89
C MET A 130 -0.17 -1.45 -28.10
N ASP A 131 -0.06 -1.51 -26.77
CA ASP A 131 -0.10 -0.32 -25.91
C ASP A 131 1.05 0.63 -26.24
N TYR A 132 2.26 0.08 -26.40
CA TYR A 132 3.44 0.86 -26.78
C TYR A 132 3.30 1.45 -28.18
N LEU A 133 2.83 0.67 -29.17
CA LEU A 133 2.60 1.17 -30.52
C LEU A 133 1.68 2.40 -30.52
N LYS A 134 0.61 2.35 -29.73
CA LYS A 134 -0.39 3.41 -29.62
C LYS A 134 0.11 4.63 -28.84
N ASN A 135 0.77 4.41 -27.71
CA ASN A 135 1.05 5.47 -26.73
C ASN A 135 2.53 5.91 -26.69
N ASN A 136 3.42 5.21 -27.40
CA ASN A 136 4.88 5.33 -27.33
C ASN A 136 5.46 5.19 -25.91
N LYS A 137 4.73 4.52 -25.01
CA LYS A 137 5.10 4.18 -23.64
C LYS A 137 4.17 3.08 -23.13
N LEU A 138 4.58 2.34 -22.11
CA LEU A 138 3.67 1.44 -21.41
C LEU A 138 2.82 2.21 -20.39
N THR A 139 1.51 2.12 -20.53
CA THR A 139 0.54 2.71 -19.58
C THR A 139 0.35 1.82 -18.35
N LYS A 140 0.46 0.51 -18.54
CA LYS A 140 0.37 -0.50 -17.48
C LYS A 140 1.42 -1.58 -17.74
N ILE A 141 1.98 -2.12 -16.67
CA ILE A 141 2.95 -3.22 -16.71
C ILE A 141 2.29 -4.44 -16.09
N ASN A 142 2.34 -5.55 -16.82
CA ASN A 142 2.04 -6.87 -16.30
C ASN A 142 3.34 -7.67 -16.11
N TYR A 143 3.64 -8.05 -14.85
CA TYR A 143 4.89 -8.74 -14.51
C TYR A 143 4.95 -10.20 -14.98
N ILE A 144 3.87 -10.74 -15.57
CA ILE A 144 3.88 -12.05 -16.26
C ILE A 144 4.47 -11.91 -17.67
N ASP A 145 4.86 -10.72 -18.14
CA ASP A 145 5.56 -10.55 -19.41
C ASP A 145 6.74 -11.53 -19.58
N PRO A 146 6.86 -12.23 -20.73
CA PRO A 146 7.94 -13.19 -20.96
C PRO A 146 9.34 -12.58 -20.90
N ASN A 147 9.49 -11.27 -21.15
CA ASN A 147 10.77 -10.54 -21.11
C ASN A 147 11.25 -10.24 -19.69
N LEU A 148 10.47 -10.57 -18.65
CA LEU A 148 10.81 -10.31 -17.26
C LEU A 148 11.17 -11.57 -16.47
N LYS A 149 11.08 -12.76 -17.09
CA LYS A 149 11.19 -14.06 -16.40
C LYS A 149 12.42 -14.21 -15.51
N ASP A 150 13.55 -13.67 -15.93
CA ASP A 150 14.85 -13.77 -15.24
C ASP A 150 15.03 -12.74 -14.13
N LEU A 151 14.22 -11.68 -14.10
CA LEU A 151 14.33 -10.63 -13.09
C LEU A 151 13.73 -11.08 -11.76
N THR A 152 14.32 -10.57 -10.67
CA THR A 152 13.81 -10.78 -9.31
C THR A 152 12.38 -10.27 -9.18
N SER A 153 11.49 -11.11 -8.65
CA SER A 153 10.10 -10.77 -8.44
C SER A 153 9.91 -9.82 -7.26
N ILE A 154 8.88 -8.96 -7.35
CA ILE A 154 8.48 -8.07 -6.26
C ILE A 154 7.59 -8.85 -5.29
N HIS A 155 7.92 -8.78 -4.00
CA HIS A 155 7.10 -9.33 -2.93
C HIS A 155 6.46 -8.17 -2.14
N GLY A 156 5.15 -7.99 -2.24
CA GLY A 156 4.46 -6.79 -1.72
C GLY A 156 4.73 -6.50 -0.24
N TYR A 157 4.76 -7.52 0.62
CA TYR A 157 5.11 -7.32 2.04
C TYR A 157 6.55 -6.83 2.25
N ILE A 158 7.51 -7.32 1.44
CA ILE A 158 8.91 -6.87 1.56
C ILE A 158 9.03 -5.43 1.04
N GLU A 159 8.33 -5.10 -0.05
CA GLU A 159 8.28 -3.74 -0.58
C GLU A 159 7.75 -2.75 0.46
N GLU A 160 6.69 -3.10 1.19
CA GLU A 160 6.15 -2.29 2.29
C GLU A 160 7.21 -2.05 3.39
N LEU A 161 7.96 -3.10 3.77
CA LEU A 161 9.02 -2.99 4.78
C LEU A 161 10.20 -2.13 4.31
N GLU A 162 10.61 -2.27 3.04
CA GLU A 162 11.63 -1.43 2.43
C GLU A 162 11.19 0.04 2.35
N GLU A 163 9.91 0.30 2.07
CA GLU A 163 9.34 1.64 2.11
C GLU A 163 9.33 2.22 3.54
N LYS A 164 8.94 1.44 4.55
CA LYS A 164 9.01 1.87 5.96
C LYS A 164 10.44 2.22 6.38
N LYS A 165 11.42 1.38 6.04
CA LYS A 165 12.86 1.63 6.24
C LYS A 165 13.30 2.93 5.56
N PHE A 166 12.92 3.14 4.30
CA PHE A 166 13.26 4.35 3.57
C PHE A 166 12.65 5.61 4.20
N ASN A 167 11.36 5.54 4.57
CA ASN A 167 10.66 6.65 5.22
C ASN A 167 11.29 6.98 6.59
N ARG A 168 11.77 5.98 7.36
CA ARG A 168 12.47 6.19 8.63
C ARG A 168 13.72 7.04 8.45
N GLU A 169 14.56 6.72 7.47
CA GLU A 169 15.79 7.49 7.18
C GLU A 169 15.48 8.91 6.67
N ALA A 170 14.43 9.07 5.88
CA ALA A 170 13.96 10.39 5.46
C ALA A 170 13.48 11.24 6.65
N VAL A 171 12.69 10.66 7.56
CA VAL A 171 12.22 11.34 8.78
C VAL A 171 13.38 11.68 9.72
N ASN A 172 14.36 10.79 9.88
CA ASN A 172 15.60 11.08 10.62
C ASN A 172 16.29 12.34 10.06
N THR A 173 16.44 12.42 8.73
CA THR A 173 17.05 13.58 8.05
C THR A 173 16.23 14.85 8.23
N GLN A 174 14.91 14.77 8.08
CA GLN A 174 13.98 15.90 8.26
C GLN A 174 13.97 16.41 9.69
N PHE A 175 14.04 15.51 10.67
CA PHE A 175 14.13 15.88 12.07
C PHE A 175 15.46 16.60 12.37
N GLN A 176 16.57 16.13 11.81
CA GLN A 176 17.84 16.86 11.91
C GLN A 176 17.76 18.25 11.27
N GLN A 177 17.17 18.38 10.09
CA GLN A 177 16.94 19.69 9.45
C GLN A 177 16.08 20.62 10.31
N LEU A 178 15.08 20.08 11.00
CA LEU A 178 14.24 20.83 11.92
C LEU A 178 15.07 21.32 13.13
N LEU A 179 15.89 20.46 13.74
CA LEU A 179 16.79 20.88 14.82
C LEU A 179 17.78 21.96 14.36
N ASP A 180 18.39 21.78 13.20
CA ASP A 180 19.35 22.71 12.61
C ASP A 180 18.71 24.09 12.34
N LYS A 181 17.47 24.11 11.82
CA LYS A 181 16.71 25.35 11.58
C LYS A 181 16.56 26.20 12.84
N TYR A 182 16.46 25.57 14.00
CA TYR A 182 16.27 26.23 15.30
C TYR A 182 17.54 26.21 16.17
N SER A 183 18.70 25.86 15.59
CA SER A 183 20.00 25.81 16.26
C SER A 183 20.05 24.90 17.49
N ILE A 184 19.24 23.82 17.49
CA ILE A 184 19.22 22.83 18.57
C ILE A 184 20.26 21.75 18.28
N SER A 185 21.05 21.39 19.30
CA SER A 185 21.99 20.28 19.23
C SER A 185 21.71 19.29 20.35
N ILE A 186 21.41 18.05 20.00
CA ILE A 186 21.27 16.95 20.97
C ILE A 186 22.67 16.37 21.23
N PRO A 187 23.13 16.30 22.49
CA PRO A 187 24.43 15.73 22.80
C PRO A 187 24.56 14.28 22.31
N LYS A 188 25.77 13.90 21.93
CA LYS A 188 26.07 12.54 21.49
C LYS A 188 25.76 11.55 22.62
N ASP A 189 25.23 10.39 22.23
CA ASP A 189 24.89 9.27 23.12
C ASP A 189 23.76 9.55 24.12
N THR A 190 23.11 10.71 24.03
CA THR A 190 21.83 10.99 24.70
C THR A 190 20.74 10.10 24.11
N ASN A 191 20.01 9.40 24.98
CA ASN A 191 18.80 8.68 24.61
C ASN A 191 17.62 9.57 24.95
N LEU A 192 16.77 9.87 23.97
CA LEU A 192 15.50 10.56 24.20
C LEU A 192 14.36 9.61 23.88
N THR A 193 13.26 9.72 24.60
CA THR A 193 11.99 9.08 24.25
C THR A 193 10.97 10.18 23.99
N PHE A 194 10.39 10.17 22.80
CA PHE A 194 9.32 11.07 22.38
C PHE A 194 8.00 10.34 22.55
N THR A 195 7.08 10.90 23.33
CA THR A 195 5.71 10.37 23.50
C THR A 195 4.71 11.42 23.02
N ILE A 196 3.84 11.02 22.10
CA ILE A 196 2.90 11.94 21.43
C ILE A 196 1.48 11.58 21.81
N ASP A 197 0.77 12.57 22.37
CA ASP A 197 -0.66 12.48 22.68
C ASP A 197 -1.47 12.32 21.39
N PRO A 198 -2.43 11.37 21.31
CA PRO A 198 -3.13 11.08 20.07
C PRO A 198 -4.16 12.14 19.68
N TYR A 199 -4.58 13.03 20.59
CA TYR A 199 -5.72 13.93 20.43
C TYR A 199 -5.32 15.32 19.95
N ASP A 200 -4.31 15.89 20.60
CA ASP A 200 -3.77 17.22 20.29
C ASP A 200 -2.42 17.12 19.58
N TYR A 201 -1.87 15.91 19.43
CA TYR A 201 -0.55 15.64 18.83
C TYR A 201 0.60 16.37 19.52
N LYS A 202 0.44 16.73 20.80
CA LYS A 202 1.53 17.34 21.57
C LYS A 202 2.57 16.28 21.90
N VAL A 203 3.83 16.60 21.62
CA VAL A 203 4.95 15.75 22.01
C VAL A 203 5.44 16.09 23.42
N SER A 204 5.85 15.06 24.16
CA SER A 204 6.62 15.15 25.38
C SER A 204 7.94 14.40 25.20
N VAL A 205 9.02 14.94 25.76
CA VAL A 205 10.38 14.42 25.62
C VAL A 205 10.93 14.02 26.99
N SER A 206 11.39 12.78 27.10
CA SER A 206 12.00 12.23 28.30
C SER A 206 13.34 11.56 27.98
N GLY A 207 14.07 11.09 29.02
CA GLY A 207 15.39 10.46 28.87
C GLY A 207 16.58 11.40 29.05
N ILE A 208 16.34 12.69 29.32
CA ILE A 208 17.39 13.70 29.60
C ILE A 208 17.05 14.54 30.84
N ASP A 209 18.08 14.88 31.63
CA ASP A 209 17.96 15.74 32.82
C ASP A 209 17.88 17.23 32.48
N ASP A 210 18.47 17.63 31.34
CA ASP A 210 18.40 18.99 30.81
C ASP A 210 16.98 19.33 30.36
N LYS A 211 16.22 19.95 31.28
CA LYS A 211 14.84 20.39 31.05
C LYS A 211 14.72 21.49 30.02
N ASN A 212 15.74 22.34 29.87
CA ASN A 212 15.71 23.39 28.85
C ASN A 212 15.80 22.75 27.48
N LEU A 213 16.75 21.82 27.27
CA LEU A 213 16.87 21.12 26.00
C LEU A 213 15.63 20.28 25.69
N SER A 214 15.06 19.55 26.66
CA SER A 214 13.82 18.79 26.42
C SER A 214 12.68 19.71 25.97
N SER A 215 12.47 20.84 26.66
CA SER A 215 11.40 21.78 26.30
C SER A 215 11.64 22.46 24.95
N LEU A 216 12.88 22.83 24.62
CA LEU A 216 13.18 23.38 23.29
C LEU A 216 12.89 22.38 22.16
N VAL A 217 13.22 21.10 22.36
CA VAL A 217 12.91 20.05 21.39
C VAL A 217 11.41 19.83 21.27
N GLU A 218 10.67 19.84 22.39
CA GLU A 218 9.20 19.80 22.40
C GLU A 218 8.61 20.96 21.61
N ASP A 219 9.02 22.20 21.90
CA ASP A 219 8.53 23.41 21.25
C ASP A 219 8.77 23.37 19.74
N VAL A 220 9.98 22.98 19.32
CA VAL A 220 10.34 22.87 17.90
C VAL A 220 9.53 21.79 17.18
N LEU A 221 9.32 20.61 17.76
CA LEU A 221 8.47 19.58 17.18
C LEU A 221 6.99 19.95 17.16
N ASN A 222 6.53 20.76 18.11
CA ASN A 222 5.14 21.22 18.17
C ASN A 222 4.87 22.40 17.21
N THR A 223 5.87 22.92 16.48
CA THR A 223 5.65 23.90 15.41
C THR A 223 4.91 23.28 14.21
N ALA A 224 3.96 24.03 13.63
CA ALA A 224 3.12 23.55 12.54
C ALA A 224 2.53 22.15 12.79
N SER A 225 2.80 21.17 11.93
CA SER A 225 2.29 19.78 12.07
C SER A 225 3.41 18.76 12.29
N ASN A 226 4.61 19.15 12.71
CA ASN A 226 5.76 18.24 12.77
C ASN A 226 5.52 17.07 13.74
N SER A 227 4.97 17.32 14.92
CA SER A 227 4.62 16.28 15.90
C SER A 227 3.53 15.34 15.39
N LYS A 228 2.52 15.85 14.67
CA LYS A 228 1.48 15.04 14.03
C LYS A 228 2.03 14.14 12.92
N GLU A 229 2.99 14.65 12.14
CA GLU A 229 3.71 13.87 11.14
C GLU A 229 4.56 12.78 11.81
N LEU A 230 5.23 13.09 12.93
CA LEU A 230 5.95 12.08 13.70
C LEU A 230 5.01 11.01 14.27
N PHE A 231 3.85 11.39 14.84
CA PHE A 231 2.82 10.44 15.27
C PHE A 231 2.41 9.52 14.13
N SER A 232 2.11 10.11 12.96
CA SER A 232 1.68 9.37 11.78
C SER A 232 2.78 8.43 11.29
N HIS A 233 4.04 8.85 11.38
CA HIS A 233 5.19 8.03 11.02
C HIS A 233 5.33 6.81 11.94
N ILE A 234 5.22 7.00 13.26
CA ILE A 234 5.26 5.91 14.23
C ILE A 234 4.13 4.92 13.95
N TYR A 235 2.90 5.41 13.79
CA TYR A 235 1.73 4.58 13.51
C TYR A 235 1.89 3.76 12.21
N ASN A 236 2.36 4.39 11.13
CA ASN A 236 2.56 3.72 9.84
C ASN A 236 3.76 2.75 9.86
N SER A 237 4.69 2.89 10.80
CA SER A 237 5.84 1.99 10.97
C SER A 237 5.54 0.80 11.86
N THR A 238 4.29 0.65 12.32
CA THR A 238 3.89 -0.48 13.15
C THR A 238 3.93 -1.80 12.38
N LEU A 239 4.23 -2.86 13.12
CA LEU A 239 4.13 -4.26 12.70
C LEU A 239 3.02 -4.96 13.51
N ASP A 240 2.59 -6.13 13.04
CA ASP A 240 1.45 -6.87 13.62
C ASP A 240 1.58 -7.16 15.13
N ASN A 241 2.80 -7.20 15.67
CA ASN A 241 3.08 -7.47 17.08
C ASN A 241 3.32 -6.20 17.92
N ASN A 242 2.91 -5.03 17.45
CA ASN A 242 3.14 -3.77 18.16
C ASN A 242 2.24 -3.63 19.42
N SER A 243 2.86 -3.46 20.60
CA SER A 243 2.16 -3.34 21.88
C SER A 243 1.56 -1.96 22.16
N GLN A 244 1.96 -0.93 21.42
CA GLN A 244 1.44 0.43 21.59
C GLN A 244 0.06 0.58 20.92
N VAL A 245 -0.19 -0.17 19.86
CA VAL A 245 -1.41 -0.05 19.03
C VAL A 245 -2.37 -1.19 19.30
N SER A 246 -3.62 -0.83 19.58
CA SER A 246 -4.75 -1.77 19.58
C SER A 246 -5.92 -1.18 18.83
N LYS A 247 -6.85 -2.04 18.42
CA LYS A 247 -8.10 -1.62 17.76
C LYS A 247 -8.88 -0.64 18.65
N GLU A 248 -8.97 -0.93 19.94
CA GLU A 248 -9.76 -0.12 20.88
C GLU A 248 -9.15 1.28 21.08
N LYS A 249 -7.82 1.37 21.27
CA LYS A 249 -7.08 2.65 21.32
C LYS A 249 -7.27 3.47 20.05
N SER A 250 -7.19 2.80 18.89
CA SER A 250 -7.34 3.43 17.57
C SER A 250 -8.77 3.91 17.29
N ASP A 251 -9.76 3.12 17.69
CA ASP A 251 -11.17 3.49 17.60
C ASP A 251 -11.49 4.68 18.50
N LYS A 252 -11.00 4.69 19.76
CA LYS A 252 -11.14 5.83 20.69
C LYS A 252 -10.57 7.12 20.09
N LYS A 253 -9.32 7.08 19.61
CA LYS A 253 -8.70 8.21 18.91
C LYS A 253 -9.53 8.68 17.72
N THR A 254 -9.92 7.77 16.84
CA THR A 254 -10.63 8.12 15.59
C THR A 254 -11.97 8.77 15.91
N LEU A 255 -12.71 8.18 16.85
CA LEU A 255 -13.99 8.71 17.31
C LEU A 255 -13.84 10.11 17.91
N PHE A 256 -12.83 10.34 18.77
CA PHE A 256 -12.55 11.66 19.32
C PHE A 256 -12.45 12.74 18.23
N HIS A 257 -11.64 12.49 17.20
CA HIS A 257 -11.44 13.47 16.13
C HIS A 257 -12.69 13.66 15.29
N GLU A 258 -13.43 12.57 15.00
CA GLU A 258 -14.67 12.66 14.24
C GLU A 258 -15.72 13.52 14.99
N ILE A 259 -15.90 13.31 16.30
CA ILE A 259 -16.81 14.14 17.09
C ILE A 259 -16.33 15.59 17.12
N LYS A 260 -15.06 15.84 17.50
CA LYS A 260 -14.49 17.20 17.57
C LYS A 260 -14.62 17.95 16.25
N ASN A 261 -14.37 17.29 15.12
CA ASN A 261 -14.47 17.90 13.79
C ASN A 261 -15.91 18.20 13.34
N ARG A 262 -16.91 17.46 13.84
CA ARG A 262 -18.33 17.63 13.43
C ARG A 262 -19.12 18.51 14.37
N THR A 263 -18.77 18.52 15.65
CA THR A 263 -19.55 19.22 16.69
C THR A 263 -18.78 20.38 17.32
N GLY A 264 -17.46 20.39 17.23
CA GLY A 264 -16.58 21.35 17.93
C GLY A 264 -16.27 20.98 19.38
N TYR A 265 -16.86 19.92 19.92
CA TYR A 265 -16.67 19.53 21.32
C TYR A 265 -15.53 18.53 21.50
N ASP A 266 -14.78 18.71 22.58
CA ASP A 266 -13.74 17.81 23.03
C ASP A 266 -14.35 16.75 23.97
N LEU A 267 -14.31 15.47 23.59
CA LEU A 267 -14.94 14.40 24.40
C LEU A 267 -14.36 14.28 25.82
N ARG A 268 -13.12 14.77 26.05
CA ARG A 268 -12.47 14.75 27.37
C ARG A 268 -13.08 15.77 28.33
N GLU A 269 -13.75 16.79 27.80
CA GLU A 269 -14.34 17.88 28.57
C GLU A 269 -15.83 17.68 28.85
N LEU A 270 -16.44 16.62 28.30
CA LEU A 270 -17.87 16.32 28.45
C LEU A 270 -18.14 15.45 29.68
N GLU A 271 -19.32 15.65 30.27
CA GLU A 271 -19.79 14.78 31.35
C GLU A 271 -20.21 13.44 30.78
N ASN A 272 -19.65 12.34 31.30
CA ASN A 272 -20.04 11.00 30.89
C ASN A 272 -20.93 10.35 31.94
N ILE A 273 -22.26 10.44 31.74
CA ILE A 273 -23.29 10.01 32.69
C ILE A 273 -24.29 9.12 31.95
N ASP A 274 -24.71 8.01 32.59
CA ASP A 274 -25.72 7.08 32.08
C ASP A 274 -25.48 6.58 30.65
N GLY A 275 -24.22 6.34 30.29
CA GLY A 275 -23.84 5.84 28.96
C GLY A 275 -23.98 6.88 27.85
N LYS A 276 -23.94 8.18 28.20
CA LYS A 276 -23.99 9.31 27.27
C LYS A 276 -22.88 10.31 27.57
N PHE A 277 -22.53 11.12 26.57
CA PHE A 277 -21.68 12.30 26.76
C PHE A 277 -22.55 13.55 26.66
N LEU A 278 -22.54 14.36 27.71
CA LEU A 278 -23.35 15.55 27.86
C LEU A 278 -22.45 16.80 27.88
N THR A 279 -22.90 17.83 27.17
CA THR A 279 -22.34 19.18 27.29
C THR A 279 -22.71 19.80 28.64
N GLN A 280 -22.07 20.92 28.98
CA GLN A 280 -22.33 21.63 30.24
C GLN A 280 -23.80 22.07 30.42
N ASP A 281 -24.54 22.30 29.34
CA ASP A 281 -25.97 22.62 29.35
C ASP A 281 -26.90 21.39 29.31
N GLY A 282 -26.34 20.17 29.36
CA GLY A 282 -27.07 18.91 29.37
C GLY A 282 -27.45 18.35 27.99
N THR A 283 -26.96 18.95 26.91
CA THR A 283 -27.22 18.46 25.54
C THR A 283 -26.42 17.18 25.26
N ASP A 284 -27.10 16.16 24.72
CA ASP A 284 -26.47 14.90 24.31
C ASP A 284 -25.61 15.11 23.05
N ILE A 285 -24.32 14.74 23.12
CA ILE A 285 -23.40 14.93 22.00
C ILE A 285 -23.83 14.13 20.76
N LEU A 286 -24.61 13.06 20.93
CA LEU A 286 -25.10 12.25 19.81
C LEU A 286 -26.05 13.07 18.90
N GLU A 287 -26.86 13.94 19.49
CA GLU A 287 -27.77 14.83 18.73
C GLU A 287 -26.98 15.88 17.95
N LEU A 288 -25.96 16.47 18.58
CA LEU A 288 -25.06 17.42 17.93
C LEU A 288 -24.26 16.75 16.81
N TYR A 289 -23.82 15.52 17.01
CA TYR A 289 -23.13 14.73 15.99
C TYR A 289 -24.04 14.45 14.79
N LYS A 290 -25.29 14.06 15.02
CA LYS A 290 -26.29 13.86 13.96
C LYS A 290 -26.46 15.12 13.11
N ILE A 291 -26.62 16.29 13.74
CA ILE A 291 -26.70 17.58 13.05
C ILE A 291 -25.42 17.86 12.24
N GLY A 292 -24.25 17.62 12.84
CA GLY A 292 -22.95 17.79 12.18
C GLY A 292 -22.78 16.92 10.94
N VAL A 293 -23.26 15.67 10.97
CA VAL A 293 -23.24 14.76 9.80
C VAL A 293 -24.22 15.24 8.72
N ILE A 294 -25.46 15.57 9.08
CA ILE A 294 -26.48 16.03 8.14
C ILE A 294 -26.02 17.30 7.40
N ASN A 295 -25.37 18.23 8.10
CA ASN A 295 -24.92 19.50 7.54
C ASN A 295 -23.54 19.41 6.86
N SER A 296 -22.85 18.27 6.95
CA SER A 296 -21.52 18.11 6.35
C SER A 296 -21.58 18.16 4.83
N LYS A 297 -20.78 19.05 4.25
CA LYS A 297 -20.58 19.15 2.78
C LYS A 297 -19.55 18.14 2.26
N ASN A 298 -18.79 17.51 3.15
CA ASN A 298 -17.70 16.60 2.81
C ASN A 298 -18.17 15.13 2.76
N ILE A 299 -19.44 14.87 3.07
CA ILE A 299 -20.05 13.54 3.04
C ILE A 299 -21.16 13.59 1.98
N PRO A 300 -21.08 12.79 0.90
CA PRO A 300 -22.17 12.64 -0.06
C PRO A 300 -23.46 12.22 0.64
N GLU A 301 -24.61 12.70 0.15
CA GLU A 301 -25.91 12.54 0.80
C GLU A 301 -26.25 11.06 1.05
N GLU A 302 -25.96 10.19 0.08
CA GLU A 302 -26.15 8.75 0.14
C GLU A 302 -25.32 8.04 1.23
N TYR A 303 -24.27 8.68 1.74
CA TYR A 303 -23.36 8.12 2.74
C TYR A 303 -23.56 8.67 4.14
N LYS A 304 -24.36 9.73 4.32
CA LYS A 304 -24.59 10.36 5.64
C LYS A 304 -25.18 9.38 6.66
N GLY A 305 -26.16 8.58 6.25
CA GLY A 305 -26.77 7.56 7.11
C GLY A 305 -25.73 6.55 7.62
N MET A 306 -24.91 6.00 6.71
CA MET A 306 -23.88 5.02 7.08
C MET A 306 -22.80 5.60 7.99
N VAL A 307 -22.35 6.83 7.74
CA VAL A 307 -21.37 7.50 8.61
C VAL A 307 -21.96 7.70 10.01
N PHE A 308 -23.20 8.20 10.09
CA PHE A 308 -23.87 8.39 11.37
C PHE A 308 -24.02 7.08 12.15
N GLU A 309 -24.50 6.01 11.50
CA GLU A 309 -24.66 4.69 12.14
C GLU A 309 -23.33 4.12 12.66
N LEU A 310 -22.26 4.20 11.86
CA LEU A 310 -20.94 3.70 12.25
C LEU A 310 -20.41 4.39 13.51
N TYR A 311 -20.43 5.71 13.56
CA TYR A 311 -19.83 6.46 14.67
C TYR A 311 -20.75 6.62 15.87
N SER A 312 -22.07 6.63 15.68
CA SER A 312 -23.03 6.62 16.80
C SER A 312 -22.91 5.34 17.63
N GLY A 313 -22.78 4.18 16.97
CA GLY A 313 -22.54 2.91 17.66
C GLY A 313 -21.27 2.95 18.51
N LYS A 314 -20.15 3.39 17.93
CA LYS A 314 -18.87 3.55 18.64
C LYS A 314 -18.96 4.55 19.80
N LEU A 315 -19.68 5.66 19.61
CA LEU A 315 -19.88 6.69 20.62
C LEU A 315 -20.66 6.15 21.84
N ILE A 316 -21.74 5.43 21.59
CA ILE A 316 -22.55 4.80 22.65
C ILE A 316 -21.73 3.75 23.40
N GLU A 317 -20.95 2.92 22.69
CA GLU A 317 -20.07 1.94 23.32
C GLU A 317 -19.00 2.61 24.20
N LEU A 318 -18.35 3.66 23.70
CA LEU A 318 -17.37 4.43 24.46
C LEU A 318 -18.01 5.08 25.71
N ALA A 319 -19.18 5.69 25.55
CA ALA A 319 -19.89 6.35 26.63
C ALA A 319 -20.35 5.39 27.73
N LYS A 320 -20.70 4.14 27.39
CA LYS A 320 -21.00 3.09 28.37
C LYS A 320 -19.77 2.62 29.12
N LYS A 321 -18.63 2.55 28.45
CA LYS A 321 -17.36 2.11 29.05
C LYS A 321 -16.74 3.19 29.94
N GLY A 322 -16.88 4.46 29.59
CA GLY A 322 -16.11 5.54 30.20
C GLY A 322 -14.95 5.94 29.30
N PHE A 323 -14.81 7.24 28.99
CA PHE A 323 -13.68 7.73 28.19
C PHE A 323 -12.34 7.37 28.85
N GLU A 324 -12.21 7.61 30.15
CA GLU A 324 -10.98 7.34 30.93
C GLU A 324 -10.68 5.85 31.15
N ASN A 325 -11.66 4.96 30.93
CA ASN A 325 -11.50 3.52 31.18
C ASN A 325 -10.87 2.76 30.01
N ILE A 326 -10.60 3.44 28.90
CA ILE A 326 -9.87 2.90 27.75
C ILE A 326 -8.55 3.66 27.66
N GLU A 327 -7.42 2.94 27.61
CA GLU A 327 -6.11 3.56 27.42
C GLU A 327 -6.04 4.39 26.13
N ASP A 328 -5.25 5.45 26.15
CA ASP A 328 -5.02 6.29 24.97
C ASP A 328 -4.01 5.67 24.01
N LEU A 329 -4.12 6.01 22.72
CA LEU A 329 -3.14 5.66 21.70
C LEU A 329 -1.90 6.57 21.79
N ASN A 330 -1.30 6.67 22.97
CA ASN A 330 -0.02 7.36 23.14
C ASN A 330 1.06 6.58 22.38
N LEU A 331 1.65 7.21 21.38
CA LEU A 331 2.72 6.59 20.59
C LEU A 331 4.06 7.15 21.03
N SER A 332 4.97 6.23 21.37
CA SER A 332 6.31 6.54 21.80
C SER A 332 7.35 6.01 20.82
N ILE A 333 8.45 6.73 20.73
CA ILE A 333 9.61 6.33 19.94
C ILE A 333 10.91 6.82 20.58
N ASP A 334 11.93 5.98 20.56
CA ASP A 334 13.25 6.35 21.05
C ASP A 334 14.05 7.08 19.97
N TYR A 335 15.01 7.89 20.39
CA TYR A 335 15.96 8.57 19.52
C TYR A 335 17.34 8.54 20.13
N LYS A 336 18.32 8.23 19.29
CA LYS A 336 19.73 8.30 19.65
C LYS A 336 20.58 8.52 18.41
N ASN A 337 21.55 9.41 18.51
CA ASN A 337 22.62 9.59 17.51
C ASN A 337 22.08 9.75 16.08
N GLY A 338 21.07 10.60 15.88
CA GLY A 338 20.52 10.89 14.55
C GLY A 338 19.43 9.93 14.07
N SER A 339 19.11 8.87 14.81
CA SER A 339 18.08 7.91 14.40
C SER A 339 16.99 7.75 15.44
N PHE A 340 15.75 7.64 14.95
CA PHE A 340 14.63 7.10 15.71
C PHE A 340 14.64 5.57 15.75
N TYR A 341 14.09 4.98 16.82
CA TYR A 341 13.99 3.54 17.05
C TYR A 341 12.60 3.18 17.58
N ASP A 342 11.90 2.29 16.88
CA ASP A 342 10.56 1.84 17.22
C ASP A 342 10.46 1.19 18.61
N LEU A 343 9.37 1.50 19.32
CA LEU A 343 9.01 0.89 20.60
C LEU A 343 7.78 -0.02 20.45
N GLY A 344 7.69 -1.01 21.34
CA GLY A 344 6.57 -1.93 21.42
C GLY A 344 6.55 -3.03 20.34
N GLN A 345 7.61 -3.16 19.54
CA GLN A 345 7.74 -4.22 18.53
C GLN A 345 9.16 -4.80 18.55
N SER A 346 9.30 -6.05 18.09
CA SER A 346 10.58 -6.76 18.10
C SER A 346 11.56 -6.27 17.04
N GLU A 347 11.03 -5.97 15.85
CA GLU A 347 11.82 -5.50 14.72
C GLU A 347 11.80 -3.98 14.61
N ASN A 348 12.92 -3.40 14.19
CA ASN A 348 13.14 -1.97 14.24
C ASN A 348 13.62 -1.43 12.89
N PHE A 349 13.12 -0.26 12.51
CA PHE A 349 13.49 0.44 11.28
C PHE A 349 14.66 1.41 11.47
N GLY A 350 15.07 1.66 12.72
CA GLY A 350 16.17 2.55 13.05
C GLY A 350 17.49 2.12 12.44
N THR A 351 18.39 3.08 12.27
CA THR A 351 19.69 2.88 11.62
C THR A 351 20.47 1.74 12.29
N GLY A 352 20.96 0.81 11.48
CA GLY A 352 21.69 -0.37 11.95
C GLY A 352 20.83 -1.52 12.52
N LYS A 353 19.50 -1.40 12.52
CA LYS A 353 18.58 -2.44 13.01
C LYS A 353 17.73 -3.11 11.92
N THR A 354 18.00 -2.84 10.64
CA THR A 354 17.15 -3.26 9.51
C THR A 354 17.62 -4.51 8.75
N LYS A 355 18.65 -5.21 9.25
CA LYS A 355 19.24 -6.38 8.58
C LYS A 355 18.24 -7.53 8.36
N TRP A 356 17.27 -7.67 9.26
CA TRP A 356 16.21 -8.67 9.17
C TRP A 356 15.36 -8.51 7.89
N ILE A 357 15.21 -7.29 7.35
CA ILE A 357 14.50 -7.03 6.09
C ILE A 357 15.28 -7.65 4.93
N ASP A 358 16.60 -7.46 4.92
CA ASP A 358 17.48 -7.99 3.87
C ASP A 358 17.52 -9.54 3.92
N GLU A 359 17.56 -10.12 5.12
CA GLU A 359 17.48 -11.57 5.35
C GLU A 359 16.12 -12.14 4.92
N LEU A 360 15.02 -11.47 5.25
CA LEU A 360 13.68 -11.85 4.80
C LEU A 360 13.58 -11.78 3.28
N LYS A 361 14.08 -10.70 2.66
CA LYS A 361 14.12 -10.52 1.21
C LYS A 361 14.89 -11.65 0.53
N ALA A 362 16.06 -12.01 1.04
CA ALA A 362 16.83 -13.15 0.54
C ALA A 362 16.05 -14.47 0.65
N SER A 363 15.35 -14.71 1.77
CA SER A 363 14.58 -15.96 2.00
C SER A 363 13.36 -16.13 1.09
N LYS A 364 12.81 -15.03 0.57
CA LYS A 364 11.63 -15.02 -0.32
C LYS A 364 11.98 -14.74 -1.78
N SER A 365 13.25 -14.52 -2.09
CA SER A 365 13.70 -14.15 -3.42
C SER A 365 13.39 -15.25 -4.43
N LYS A 366 12.75 -14.85 -5.52
CA LYS A 366 12.41 -15.67 -6.67
C LYS A 366 12.52 -14.82 -7.91
N THR A 367 12.65 -15.45 -9.07
CA THR A 367 12.46 -14.74 -10.34
C THR A 367 10.98 -14.57 -10.66
N PHE A 368 10.61 -13.62 -11.52
CA PHE A 368 9.22 -13.51 -12.01
C PHE A 368 8.78 -14.78 -12.77
N GLY A 369 9.71 -15.50 -13.39
CA GLY A 369 9.44 -16.81 -14.00
C GLY A 369 8.95 -17.83 -12.98
N GLU A 370 9.61 -17.91 -11.82
CA GLU A 370 9.26 -18.80 -10.72
C GLU A 370 7.99 -18.34 -9.97
N ALA A 371 7.89 -17.04 -9.68
CA ALA A 371 6.77 -16.46 -8.96
C ALA A 371 5.43 -16.65 -9.69
N PHE A 372 5.45 -16.57 -11.03
CA PHE A 372 4.26 -16.71 -11.86
C PHE A 372 4.15 -18.05 -12.60
N LYS A 373 4.93 -19.07 -12.20
CA LYS A 373 4.97 -20.37 -12.90
C LYS A 373 3.59 -20.99 -13.12
N GLU A 374 2.68 -20.88 -12.14
CA GLU A 374 1.32 -21.42 -12.25
C GLU A 374 0.43 -20.66 -13.25
N TYR A 375 0.62 -19.35 -13.39
CA TYR A 375 -0.10 -18.52 -14.38
C TYR A 375 0.40 -18.70 -15.81
N ARG A 376 1.63 -19.21 -15.96
CA ARG A 376 2.27 -19.53 -17.24
C ARG A 376 1.92 -20.93 -17.73
N LYS A 377 1.29 -21.75 -16.89
CA LYS A 377 0.74 -23.02 -17.36
C LYS A 377 -0.44 -22.68 -18.27
N ASP A 378 -0.44 -23.25 -19.45
CA ASP A 378 -1.66 -23.37 -20.23
C ASP A 378 -2.54 -24.35 -19.48
N ILE A 379 -3.30 -23.83 -18.51
CA ILE A 379 -4.23 -24.64 -17.75
C ILE A 379 -5.35 -25.00 -18.72
N VAL A 380 -5.45 -26.28 -19.07
CA VAL A 380 -6.65 -26.87 -19.68
C VAL A 380 -7.74 -26.96 -18.60
N TYR A 381 -8.15 -25.82 -18.03
CA TYR A 381 -9.31 -25.73 -17.14
C TYR A 381 -10.34 -24.87 -17.85
N GLY A 382 -11.37 -25.53 -18.37
CA GLY A 382 -12.55 -24.85 -18.93
C GLY A 382 -12.62 -24.81 -20.45
N GLU A 383 -11.59 -25.23 -21.18
CA GLU A 383 -11.80 -25.63 -22.58
C GLU A 383 -12.52 -26.97 -22.55
N ASN A 384 -13.84 -26.92 -22.79
CA ASN A 384 -14.57 -28.08 -23.24
C ASN A 384 -13.70 -28.72 -24.34
N SER A 385 -13.39 -30.01 -24.24
CA SER A 385 -12.63 -30.74 -25.27
C SER A 385 -13.07 -30.42 -26.72
N GLN A 386 -14.31 -29.95 -26.89
CA GLN A 386 -14.88 -29.39 -28.11
C GLN A 386 -14.20 -28.11 -28.64
N ASP A 387 -13.72 -27.20 -27.81
CA ASP A 387 -13.12 -25.93 -28.25
C ASP A 387 -11.65 -26.10 -28.68
N ILE A 388 -10.90 -26.98 -28.01
CA ILE A 388 -9.57 -27.44 -28.48
C ILE A 388 -9.70 -28.11 -29.85
N ILE A 389 -10.74 -28.93 -30.03
CA ILE A 389 -11.04 -29.59 -31.31
C ILE A 389 -11.50 -28.57 -32.36
N LYS A 390 -12.27 -27.53 -32.00
CA LYS A 390 -12.68 -26.47 -32.94
C LYS A 390 -11.50 -25.63 -33.41
N ASP A 391 -10.59 -25.26 -32.51
CA ASP A 391 -9.42 -24.43 -32.85
C ASP A 391 -8.39 -25.23 -33.64
N ALA A 392 -8.14 -26.49 -33.29
CA ALA A 392 -7.28 -27.38 -34.06
C ALA A 392 -7.83 -27.71 -35.46
N LEU A 393 -9.16 -27.59 -35.67
CA LEU A 393 -9.84 -27.89 -36.94
C LEU A 393 -10.39 -26.63 -37.66
N ASN A 394 -10.18 -25.43 -37.09
CA ASN A 394 -10.64 -24.13 -37.60
C ASN A 394 -12.16 -24.04 -37.92
N LEU A 395 -13.02 -24.57 -37.03
CA LEU A 395 -14.48 -24.66 -37.23
C LEU A 395 -15.26 -23.57 -36.47
N LYS A 396 -16.19 -22.87 -37.15
CA LYS A 396 -16.96 -21.75 -36.55
C LYS A 396 -18.13 -22.17 -35.63
N GLU A 397 -18.71 -23.36 -35.76
CA GLU A 397 -19.75 -23.91 -34.87
C GLU A 397 -19.69 -25.45 -34.81
N PHE A 398 -19.94 -26.05 -33.65
CA PHE A 398 -19.99 -27.51 -33.46
C PHE A 398 -21.27 -27.90 -32.70
N SER A 399 -22.08 -28.81 -33.25
CA SER A 399 -23.28 -29.35 -32.58
C SER A 399 -23.23 -30.88 -32.57
N PHE A 400 -23.31 -31.48 -31.38
CA PHE A 400 -23.30 -32.93 -31.17
C PHE A 400 -24.59 -33.65 -31.61
N LYS A 401 -25.62 -32.92 -32.06
CA LYS A 401 -26.90 -33.54 -32.48
C LYS A 401 -26.79 -34.31 -33.80
N GLY A 402 -25.87 -33.94 -34.70
CA GLY A 402 -25.66 -34.64 -35.98
C GLY A 402 -24.82 -35.91 -35.85
N ILE A 403 -23.88 -35.95 -34.90
CA ILE A 403 -22.95 -37.08 -34.73
C ILE A 403 -23.65 -38.32 -34.17
N LYS A 404 -24.70 -38.14 -33.35
CA LYS A 404 -25.39 -39.26 -32.71
C LYS A 404 -26.15 -40.13 -33.72
N SER A 405 -26.84 -39.52 -34.68
CA SER A 405 -27.61 -40.28 -35.70
C SER A 405 -26.72 -41.01 -36.70
N GLU A 406 -25.54 -40.47 -37.03
CA GLU A 406 -24.58 -41.14 -37.93
C GLU A 406 -23.76 -42.22 -37.23
N ALA A 407 -23.43 -42.04 -35.94
CA ALA A 407 -22.78 -43.07 -35.14
C ALA A 407 -23.70 -44.28 -34.96
N ASP A 408 -24.97 -44.07 -34.62
CA ASP A 408 -25.95 -45.15 -34.43
C ASP A 408 -26.19 -45.96 -35.73
N SER A 409 -26.21 -45.29 -36.88
CA SER A 409 -26.26 -45.91 -38.23
C SER A 409 -25.04 -46.79 -38.54
N LEU A 410 -23.84 -46.38 -38.12
CA LEU A 410 -22.60 -47.13 -38.32
C LEU A 410 -22.46 -48.31 -37.33
N PHE A 411 -22.98 -48.16 -36.11
CA PHE A 411 -23.09 -49.24 -35.12
C PHE A 411 -23.98 -50.38 -35.64
N GLU A 412 -25.15 -50.05 -36.20
CA GLU A 412 -26.06 -51.06 -36.78
C GLU A 412 -25.50 -51.70 -38.05
N LYS A 413 -24.78 -50.95 -38.89
CA LYS A 413 -24.26 -51.45 -40.17
C LYS A 413 -23.04 -52.36 -40.05
N TYR A 414 -22.21 -52.20 -39.01
CA TYR A 414 -20.94 -52.92 -38.88
C TYR A 414 -20.74 -53.68 -37.57
N GLY A 415 -21.68 -53.62 -36.62
CA GLY A 415 -21.76 -54.53 -35.47
C GLY A 415 -20.61 -54.45 -34.46
N SER A 416 -19.83 -53.36 -34.43
CA SER A 416 -18.70 -53.18 -33.50
C SER A 416 -18.98 -52.08 -32.49
N LYS A 417 -18.71 -52.33 -31.20
CA LYS A 417 -18.78 -51.32 -30.12
C LYS A 417 -17.46 -50.59 -29.86
N ASP A 418 -16.45 -50.84 -30.68
CA ASP A 418 -15.11 -50.28 -30.50
C ASP A 418 -15.07 -48.81 -30.94
N MET A 419 -15.03 -47.92 -29.96
CA MET A 419 -15.03 -46.46 -30.11
C MET A 419 -13.76 -45.91 -30.77
N GLU A 420 -12.65 -46.62 -30.68
CA GLU A 420 -11.37 -46.19 -31.27
C GLU A 420 -11.36 -46.47 -32.77
N LEU A 421 -11.95 -47.60 -33.17
CA LEU A 421 -12.19 -47.97 -34.57
C LEU A 421 -13.17 -47.02 -35.26
N ILE A 422 -14.24 -46.60 -34.57
CA ILE A 422 -15.24 -45.66 -35.09
C ILE A 422 -14.62 -44.26 -35.27
N LYS A 423 -13.75 -43.84 -34.35
CA LYS A 423 -12.97 -42.59 -34.49
C LYS A 423 -12.07 -42.62 -35.73
N LEU A 424 -11.35 -43.71 -35.97
CA LEU A 424 -10.46 -43.85 -37.13
C LEU A 424 -11.22 -43.83 -38.46
N LEU A 425 -12.39 -44.47 -38.53
CA LEU A 425 -13.25 -44.46 -39.72
C LEU A 425 -13.85 -43.07 -40.02
N LEU A 426 -14.24 -42.33 -38.97
CA LEU A 426 -14.73 -40.96 -39.11
C LEU A 426 -13.62 -39.99 -39.52
N MET A 427 -12.41 -40.14 -38.96
CA MET A 427 -11.24 -39.36 -39.35
C MET A 427 -10.84 -39.62 -40.81
N GLN A 428 -10.85 -40.88 -41.25
CA GLN A 428 -10.54 -41.25 -42.64
C GLN A 428 -11.56 -40.68 -43.64
N LYS A 429 -12.86 -40.80 -43.34
CA LYS A 429 -13.95 -40.30 -44.20
C LYS A 429 -13.87 -38.78 -44.40
N TYR A 430 -13.35 -38.07 -43.39
CA TYR A 430 -13.26 -36.61 -43.41
C TYR A 430 -11.93 -36.09 -43.99
N LEU A 431 -10.81 -36.78 -43.76
CA LEU A 431 -9.48 -36.42 -44.28
C LEU A 431 -9.39 -36.55 -45.81
N MET A 432 -10.13 -37.48 -46.44
CA MET A 432 -10.04 -37.72 -47.89
C MET A 432 -11.08 -36.97 -48.73
N GLY A 433 -12.00 -36.22 -48.12
CA GLY A 433 -12.81 -35.20 -48.80
C GLY A 433 -13.80 -35.65 -49.90
N LYS A 434 -13.94 -36.94 -50.22
CA LYS A 434 -15.01 -37.49 -51.09
C LYS A 434 -15.38 -38.94 -50.72
N GLU A 435 -16.65 -39.32 -50.95
CA GLU A 435 -17.07 -40.73 -51.01
C GLU A 435 -16.53 -41.37 -52.29
N ASP A 436 -15.31 -41.88 -52.23
CA ASP A 436 -14.77 -42.75 -53.29
C ASP A 436 -14.96 -44.22 -52.86
N SER A 437 -15.91 -44.90 -53.50
CA SER A 437 -16.35 -46.26 -53.13
C SER A 437 -15.26 -47.32 -53.33
N GLU A 438 -14.28 -47.06 -54.19
CA GLU A 438 -13.26 -48.04 -54.56
C GLU A 438 -12.10 -48.06 -53.55
N ALA A 439 -11.64 -46.88 -53.11
CA ALA A 439 -10.66 -46.75 -52.02
C ALA A 439 -11.18 -47.33 -50.70
N ASN A 440 -12.48 -47.18 -50.43
CA ASN A 440 -13.14 -47.76 -49.27
C ASN A 440 -13.18 -49.30 -49.34
N LYS A 441 -13.40 -49.90 -50.51
CA LYS A 441 -13.31 -51.35 -50.69
C LYS A 441 -11.88 -51.86 -50.52
N GLU A 442 -10.90 -51.14 -51.07
CA GLU A 442 -9.48 -51.51 -50.97
C GLU A 442 -8.98 -51.48 -49.53
N PHE A 443 -9.40 -50.47 -48.76
CA PHE A 443 -9.11 -50.36 -47.33
C PHE A 443 -9.79 -51.47 -46.50
N TYR A 444 -11.07 -51.77 -46.78
CA TYR A 444 -11.77 -52.89 -46.14
C TYR A 444 -11.12 -54.24 -46.47
N LYS A 445 -10.63 -54.42 -47.69
CA LYS A 445 -9.90 -55.61 -48.13
C LYS A 445 -8.58 -55.77 -47.37
N LEU A 446 -7.74 -54.73 -47.33
CA LEU A 446 -6.48 -54.71 -46.59
C LEU A 446 -6.67 -54.94 -45.07
N LEU A 447 -7.75 -54.41 -44.50
CA LEU A 447 -8.08 -54.61 -43.08
C LEU A 447 -8.50 -56.05 -42.77
N LYS A 448 -9.21 -56.71 -43.70
CA LYS A 448 -9.60 -58.11 -43.58
C LYS A 448 -8.38 -59.03 -43.70
N GLU A 449 -7.50 -58.74 -44.66
CA GLU A 449 -6.20 -59.42 -44.83
C GLU A 449 -5.31 -59.26 -43.58
N TRP A 450 -5.27 -58.07 -42.97
CA TRP A 450 -4.53 -57.83 -41.72
C TRP A 450 -5.12 -58.60 -40.52
N LYS A 451 -6.45 -58.63 -40.36
CA LYS A 451 -7.09 -59.40 -39.27
C LYS A 451 -6.91 -60.92 -39.44
N GLU A 452 -6.93 -61.42 -40.68
CA GLU A 452 -6.67 -62.82 -40.99
C GLU A 452 -5.19 -63.18 -40.75
N SER A 453 -4.25 -62.25 -41.03
CA SER A 453 -2.82 -62.42 -40.72
C SER A 453 -2.50 -62.50 -39.23
N LYS A 454 -3.33 -61.87 -38.38
CA LYS A 454 -3.20 -61.92 -36.91
C LYS A 454 -3.74 -63.21 -36.27
N ASN A 455 -4.47 -64.02 -37.02
CA ASN A 455 -5.04 -65.29 -36.56
C ASN A 455 -4.28 -66.52 -37.10
N GLN A 456 -3.16 -66.32 -37.80
CA GLN A 456 -2.29 -67.38 -38.33
C GLN A 456 -0.90 -67.46 -37.65
N GLU A 457 -0.69 -66.76 -36.53
CA GLU A 457 0.43 -67.01 -35.60
C GLU A 457 -0.03 -67.81 -34.37
#